data_AF-A0A9E3B168-F1
#
_entry.id   AF-A0A9E3B168-F1
#
_cell.length_a   1.000
_cell.length_b   1.000
_cell.length_c   1.000
_cell.angle_alpha   90.00
_cell.angle_beta   90.00
_cell.angle_gamma   90.00
#
_symmetry.space_group_name_H-M   'P 1'
#
loop_
_entity.id
_entity.type
_entity.pdbx_description
1 polymer ?
#
loop_
_entity_poly.entity_id
_entity_poly.type
_entity_poly.pdbx_seq_one_letter_code
_entity_poly.pdbx_strand_id
1 'polypeptide(L)'
;MKITSVVGAAVAAVIVAAGVAFAGNFASSHQADYFAAGTHQFYVWCAGGSDYTATESGSSAPDAQMRLYEKAKQQGRSTCWPLWQGRVSG
;
A
#
# COMPACT_ATOMS: atom_id res chain seq x y z
N MET A 1 -8.24 27.79 -39.37
CA MET A 1 -7.62 27.88 -38.03
C MET A 1 -8.65 27.49 -36.99
N LYS A 2 -8.43 26.42 -36.24
CA LYS A 2 -9.25 26.01 -35.10
C LYS A 2 -8.32 25.90 -33.90
N ILE A 3 -8.44 26.87 -32.99
CA ILE A 3 -7.77 26.88 -31.70
C ILE A 3 -8.75 26.22 -30.73
N THR A 4 -8.34 25.16 -30.05
CA THR A 4 -9.15 24.61 -28.95
C THR A 4 -8.23 24.07 -27.86
N SER A 5 -8.07 24.92 -26.86
CA SER A 5 -7.96 24.61 -25.43
C SER A 5 -6.75 23.79 -24.94
N VAL A 6 -5.71 24.52 -24.53
CA VAL A 6 -4.68 24.07 -23.59
C VAL A 6 -5.27 24.16 -22.17
N VAL A 7 -5.76 23.05 -21.61
CA VAL A 7 -5.87 22.87 -20.14
C VAL A 7 -5.76 21.37 -19.85
N GLY A 8 -4.61 20.96 -19.33
CA GLY A 8 -4.43 19.65 -18.71
C GLY A 8 -3.48 19.83 -17.54
N ALA A 9 -4.03 20.09 -16.36
CA ALA A 9 -3.28 20.29 -15.13
C ALA A 9 -2.41 19.06 -14.84
N ALA A 10 -1.10 19.18 -15.07
CA ALA A 10 -0.13 18.23 -14.52
C ALA A 10 0.00 18.56 -13.03
N VAL A 11 -0.86 17.93 -12.22
CA VAL A 11 -0.74 17.95 -10.76
C VAL A 11 0.56 17.23 -10.44
N ALA A 12 1.61 17.99 -10.13
CA ALA A 12 2.85 17.45 -9.61
C ALA A 12 2.53 16.75 -8.29
N ALA A 13 2.45 15.42 -8.34
CA ALA A 13 2.32 14.59 -7.16
C ALA A 13 3.61 14.74 -6.34
N VAL A 14 3.55 15.58 -5.31
CA VAL A 14 4.56 15.64 -4.26
C VAL A 14 4.50 14.30 -3.54
N ILE A 15 5.43 13.39 -3.87
CA ILE A 15 5.62 12.15 -3.12
C ILE A 15 6.29 12.57 -1.81
N VAL A 16 5.47 12.86 -0.81
CA VAL A 16 5.93 12.96 0.58
C VAL A 16 6.35 11.55 0.97
N ALA A 17 7.65 11.40 1.20
CA ALA A 17 8.23 10.20 1.78
C ALA A 17 7.53 9.86 3.12
N ALA A 18 7.28 8.57 3.32
CA ALA A 18 6.84 7.93 4.56
C ALA A 18 5.45 8.35 5.07
N GLY A 19 4.42 7.75 4.48
CA GLY A 19 3.06 7.79 5.04
C GLY A 19 2.06 7.45 3.96
N VAL A 20 1.77 6.16 3.79
CA VAL A 20 0.74 5.68 2.87
C VAL A 20 -0.56 6.41 3.23
N ALA A 21 -1.03 7.28 2.33
CA ALA A 21 -2.31 7.95 2.45
C ALA A 21 -3.40 6.92 2.18
N PHE A 22 -3.92 6.28 3.23
CA PHE A 22 -5.06 5.38 3.12
C PHE A 22 -6.33 6.23 2.97
N ALA A 23 -6.81 6.37 1.74
CA ALA A 23 -8.08 7.01 1.45
C ALA A 23 -9.20 6.27 2.19
N GLY A 24 -9.89 7.01 3.05
CA GLY A 24 -10.90 6.50 3.96
C GLY A 24 -12.08 5.84 3.24
N ASN A 25 -12.21 4.54 3.41
CA ASN A 25 -13.51 3.87 3.49
C ASN A 25 -13.36 2.51 4.20
N PHE A 26 -12.89 2.54 5.45
CA PHE A 26 -12.96 1.36 6.31
C PHE A 26 -14.39 1.21 6.80
N ALA A 27 -15.19 0.34 6.18
CA ALA A 27 -16.39 -0.17 6.83
C ALA A 27 -15.98 -0.72 8.22
N SER A 28 -16.79 -0.48 9.25
CA SER A 28 -16.42 -0.66 10.68
C SER A 28 -15.77 -2.01 11.03
N SER A 29 -16.06 -3.09 10.30
CA SER A 29 -15.38 -4.39 10.42
C SER A 29 -13.92 -4.38 9.94
N HIS A 30 -13.63 -3.71 8.83
CA HIS A 30 -12.27 -3.58 8.31
C HIS A 30 -11.37 -2.76 9.23
N GLN A 31 -11.92 -1.80 9.98
CA GLN A 31 -11.13 -1.04 10.95
C GLN A 31 -10.69 -1.91 12.14
N ALA A 32 -11.57 -2.79 12.62
CA ALA A 32 -11.22 -3.75 13.68
C ALA A 32 -10.15 -4.74 13.20
N ASP A 33 -10.31 -5.30 11.99
CA ASP A 33 -9.32 -6.22 11.41
C ASP A 33 -7.98 -5.54 11.07
N TYR A 34 -7.99 -4.24 10.77
CA TYR A 34 -6.79 -3.47 10.50
C TYR A 34 -5.91 -3.31 11.75
N PHE A 35 -6.50 -3.15 12.93
CA PHE A 35 -5.77 -2.99 14.19
C PHE A 35 -5.64 -4.29 15.00
N ALA A 36 -6.33 -5.36 14.61
CA ALA A 36 -6.21 -6.66 15.25
C ALA A 36 -4.86 -7.31 14.96
N ALA A 37 -4.25 -7.93 15.98
CA ALA A 37 -3.06 -8.75 15.78
C ALA A 37 -3.39 -9.99 14.94
N GLY A 38 -2.43 -10.45 14.14
CA GLY A 38 -2.58 -11.67 13.34
C GLY A 38 -1.81 -11.63 12.03
N THR A 39 -2.20 -12.51 11.12
CA THR A 39 -1.67 -12.51 9.75
C THR A 39 -2.49 -11.58 8.88
N HIS A 40 -1.83 -10.67 8.20
CA HIS A 40 -2.46 -9.74 7.25
C HIS A 40 -1.99 -10.05 5.83
N GLN A 41 -2.90 -9.96 4.87
CA GLN A 41 -2.60 -10.10 3.45
C GLN A 41 -2.35 -8.72 2.84
N PHE A 42 -1.36 -8.68 1.95
CA PHE A 42 -0.96 -7.49 1.22
C PHE A 42 -0.84 -7.80 -0.27
N TYR A 43 -1.35 -6.88 -1.08
CA TYR A 43 -0.95 -6.76 -2.47
C TYR A 43 0.30 -5.90 -2.53
N VAL A 44 1.40 -6.44 -3.03
CA VAL A 44 2.67 -5.73 -3.18
C VAL A 44 2.78 -5.26 -4.62
N TRP A 45 2.64 -3.96 -4.80
CA TRP A 45 2.83 -3.30 -6.07
C TRP A 45 4.28 -2.88 -6.23
N CYS A 46 4.94 -3.24 -7.33
CA CYS A 46 6.35 -2.99 -7.58
C CYS A 46 6.54 -2.17 -8.85
N ALA A 47 6.97 -0.92 -8.70
CA ALA A 47 7.26 -0.09 -9.87
C ALA A 47 8.42 -0.71 -10.66
N GLY A 48 8.16 -1.03 -11.94
CA GLY A 48 9.14 -1.64 -12.84
C GLY A 48 9.43 -3.13 -12.58
N GLY A 49 8.63 -3.79 -11.75
CA GLY A 49 8.76 -5.22 -11.45
C GLY A 49 7.44 -5.96 -11.55
N SER A 50 7.45 -7.24 -11.17
CA SER A 50 6.23 -8.03 -11.02
C SER A 50 5.61 -7.79 -9.66
N ASP A 51 4.34 -7.38 -9.68
CA ASP A 51 3.49 -7.33 -8.49
C ASP A 51 3.27 -8.75 -7.95
N TYR A 52 2.99 -8.85 -6.65
CA TYR A 52 2.72 -10.13 -6.00
C TYR A 52 1.86 -9.96 -4.77
N THR A 53 1.29 -11.06 -4.28
CA THR A 53 0.59 -11.08 -2.98
C THR A 53 1.50 -11.72 -1.94
N ALA A 54 1.52 -11.14 -0.74
CA ALA A 54 2.24 -11.70 0.38
C ALA A 54 1.42 -11.56 1.66
N THR A 55 1.73 -12.41 2.64
CA THR A 55 1.15 -12.33 3.97
C THR A 55 2.25 -12.07 4.98
N GLU A 56 1.95 -11.22 5.97
CA GLU A 56 2.88 -10.93 7.06
C GLU A 56 2.13 -10.91 8.39
N SER A 57 2.76 -11.43 9.44
CA SER A 57 2.21 -11.36 10.79
C SER A 57 2.64 -10.07 11.48
N GLY A 58 1.73 -9.48 12.24
CA GLY A 58 2.01 -8.31 13.04
C GLY A 58 1.01 -8.11 14.18
N SER A 59 1.32 -7.16 15.05
CA SER A 59 0.38 -6.71 16.09
C SER A 59 -0.78 -5.90 15.50
N SER A 60 -0.65 -5.47 14.25
CA SER A 60 -1.65 -4.77 13.45
C SER A 60 -1.24 -4.77 11.97
N ALA A 61 -2.13 -4.35 11.07
CA ALA A 61 -1.82 -4.20 9.66
C ALA A 61 -0.65 -3.24 9.39
N PRO A 62 -0.53 -2.05 10.03
CA PRO A 62 0.64 -1.19 9.87
C PRO A 62 1.97 -1.84 10.27
N ASP A 63 2.00 -2.59 11.37
CA ASP A 63 3.21 -3.31 11.82
C ASP A 63 3.59 -4.40 10.81
N ALA A 64 2.62 -5.20 10.38
CA ALA A 64 2.84 -6.21 9.34
C ALA A 64 3.27 -5.59 8.00
N GLN A 65 2.69 -4.45 7.62
CA GLN A 65 3.03 -3.74 6.39
C GLN A 65 4.47 -3.22 6.41
N MET A 66 4.90 -2.61 7.53
CA MET A 66 6.26 -2.12 7.70
C MET A 66 7.28 -3.25 7.64
N ARG A 67 7.01 -4.37 8.32
CA ARG A 67 7.86 -5.57 8.24
C ARG A 67 7.99 -6.10 6.82
N LEU A 68 6.87 -6.19 6.10
CA LEU A 68 6.86 -6.65 4.71
C LEU A 68 7.62 -5.68 3.79
N TYR A 69 7.45 -4.38 3.98
CA TYR A 69 8.17 -3.34 3.25
C TYR A 69 9.69 -3.41 3.49
N GLU A 70 10.11 -3.57 4.75
CA GLU A 70 11.53 -3.73 5.11
C GLU A 70 12.13 -5.01 4.51
N LYS A 71 11.41 -6.13 4.56
CA LYS A 71 11.82 -7.38 3.91
C LYS A 71 12.01 -7.21 2.41
N ALA A 72 11.06 -6.55 1.72
CA ALA A 72 11.19 -6.27 0.30
C ALA A 72 12.42 -5.41 0.00
N LYS A 73 12.69 -4.37 0.81
CA LYS A 73 13.90 -3.54 0.66
C LYS A 73 15.18 -4.33 0.87
N GLN A 74 15.25 -5.21 1.87
CA GLN A 74 16.40 -6.08 2.12
C GLN A 74 16.66 -7.05 0.96
N GLN A 75 15.62 -7.41 0.20
CA GLN A 75 15.70 -8.22 -1.02
C GLN A 75 16.01 -7.40 -2.28
N GLY A 76 16.38 -6.12 -2.15
CA GLY A 76 16.66 -5.23 -3.29
C GLY A 76 15.41 -4.74 -4.03
N ARG A 77 14.22 -4.96 -3.48
CA ARG A 77 12.93 -4.58 -4.07
C ARG A 77 12.44 -3.25 -3.49
N SER A 78 13.27 -2.21 -3.58
CA SER A 78 13.00 -0.89 -3.00
C SER A 78 11.86 -0.11 -3.67
N THR A 79 11.43 -0.55 -4.84
CA THR A 79 10.29 0.02 -5.59
C THR A 79 8.95 -0.67 -5.27
N CYS A 80 8.94 -1.59 -4.30
CA CYS A 80 7.75 -2.35 -3.92
C CYS A 80 7.05 -1.75 -2.70
N TRP A 81 5.72 -1.67 -2.80
CA TRP A 81 4.84 -1.07 -1.81
C TRP A 81 3.72 -2.05 -1.44
N PRO A 82 3.72 -2.56 -0.21
CA PRO A 82 2.63 -3.40 0.28
C PRO A 82 1.38 -2.56 0.55
N LEU A 83 0.24 -3.01 0.03
CA LEU A 83 -1.09 -2.44 0.19
C LEU A 83 -1.95 -3.46 0.93
N TRP A 84 -2.49 -3.09 2.08
CA TRP A 84 -3.28 -4.00 2.91
C TRP A 84 -4.58 -4.41 2.19
N GLN A 85 -4.87 -5.71 2.18
CA GLN A 85 -6.07 -6.30 1.57
C GLN A 85 -7.04 -6.87 2.59
N GLY A 86 -6.56 -7.22 3.79
CA GLY A 86 -7.40 -7.84 4.82
C GLY A 86 -6.57 -8.55 5.88
N ARG A 87 -7.22 -8.93 6.98
CA ARG A 87 -6.68 -9.93 7.90
C ARG A 87 -7.07 -11.32 7.39
N VAL A 88 -6.14 -12.26 7.44
CA VAL A 88 -6.40 -13.65 7.07
C VAL A 88 -6.86 -14.36 8.34
N SER A 89 -8.11 -14.82 8.36
CA SER A 89 -8.58 -15.73 9.41
C SER A 89 -7.96 -17.10 9.18
N GLY A 90 -7.16 -17.57 10.15
CA GLY A 90 -6.70 -18.95 10.23
C GLY A 90 -7.79 -19.88 10.72
#